data_AF-A0A2S9FVI2-F1
#
_entry.id   AF-A0A2S9FVI2-F1
#
_cell.length_a   1.000
_cell.length_b   1.000
_cell.length_c   1.000
_cell.angle_alpha   90.00
_cell.angle_beta   90.00
_cell.angle_gamma   90.00
#
_symmetry.space_group_name_H-M   'P 1'
#
loop_
_entity.id
_entity.type
_entity.pdbx_description
1 polymer ?
#
loop_
_entity_poly.entity_id
_entity_poly.type
_entity_poly.pdbx_seq_one_letter_code
_entity_poly.pdbx_strand_id
1 'polypeptide(L)'
;ASVAVAARSEQQGKLRGTIGSVAQRITADGGCALPVACDVTDASSVEAAVAATVAEFGGIDILVANAGVLWLGPIETTPLKRWRL
;
A
#
# COMPACT_ATOMS: atom_id res chain seq x y z
N ALA A 1 0.40 17.32 6.82
CA ALA A 1 0.83 15.94 7.19
C ALA A 1 1.44 15.30 5.96
N SER A 2 2.48 14.48 6.14
CA SER A 2 3.14 13.74 5.07
C SER A 2 2.64 12.30 5.04
N VAL A 3 2.41 11.75 3.84
CA VAL A 3 1.83 10.41 3.67
C VAL A 3 2.65 9.61 2.66
N ALA A 4 3.24 8.49 3.09
CA ALA A 4 3.71 7.47 2.17
C ALA A 4 2.51 6.60 1.70
N VAL A 5 2.24 6.61 0.40
CA VAL A 5 1.19 5.80 -0.22
C VAL A 5 1.80 4.46 -0.65
N ALA A 6 1.81 3.49 0.25
CA ALA A 6 2.38 2.16 0.05
C ALA A 6 1.34 1.17 -0.50
N ALA A 7 1.47 0.78 -1.78
CA ALA A 7 0.63 -0.25 -2.40
C ALA A 7 1.28 -0.83 -3.68
N ARG A 8 0.66 -1.87 -4.25
CA ARG A 8 1.19 -2.58 -5.44
C ARG A 8 0.95 -1.90 -6.78
N SER A 9 -0.03 -0.99 -6.85
CA SER A 9 -0.52 -0.45 -8.13
C SER A 9 0.30 0.75 -8.58
N GLU A 10 1.36 0.51 -9.33
CA GLU A 10 2.19 1.56 -9.95
C GLU A 10 1.57 2.07 -11.26
N GLN A 11 0.99 1.16 -12.05
CA GLN A 11 0.35 1.44 -13.34
C GLN A 11 -1.14 1.11 -13.29
N GLN A 12 -1.93 1.79 -14.13
CA GLN A 12 -3.37 1.61 -14.19
C GLN A 12 -3.72 0.19 -14.67
N GLY A 13 -4.34 -0.59 -13.79
CA GLY A 13 -4.82 -1.95 -14.09
C GLY A 13 -6.34 -2.01 -14.26
N LYS A 14 -6.93 -3.16 -13.90
CA LYS A 14 -8.39 -3.36 -13.89
C LYS A 14 -9.10 -2.49 -12.86
N LEU A 15 -8.45 -2.18 -11.75
CA LEU A 15 -8.97 -1.32 -10.69
C LEU A 15 -8.43 0.09 -10.88
N ARG A 16 -9.29 1.09 -10.70
CA ARG A 16 -8.92 2.51 -10.78
C ARG A 16 -7.90 2.89 -9.71
N GLY A 17 -7.02 3.82 -10.06
CA GLY A 17 -6.08 4.43 -9.14
C GLY A 17 -4.75 3.69 -9.04
N THR A 18 -3.71 4.47 -8.86
CA THR A 18 -2.33 4.05 -8.62
C THR A 18 -1.76 4.81 -7.43
N ILE A 19 -0.65 4.34 -6.86
CA ILE A 19 0.09 5.06 -5.83
C ILE A 19 0.41 6.50 -6.26
N GLY A 20 0.79 6.69 -7.54
CA GLY A 20 1.08 8.00 -8.11
C GLY A 20 -0.15 8.91 -8.19
N SER A 21 -1.30 8.39 -8.66
CA SER A 21 -2.54 9.18 -8.74
C SER A 21 -3.06 9.60 -7.37
N VAL A 22 -2.89 8.76 -6.34
CA VAL A 22 -3.30 9.08 -4.97
C VAL A 22 -2.34 10.09 -4.35
N ALA A 23 -1.04 9.93 -4.55
CA ALA A 23 -0.05 10.92 -4.12
C ALA A 23 -0.31 12.30 -4.74
N GLN A 24 -0.60 12.35 -6.04
CA GLN A 24 -0.97 13.59 -6.72
C GLN A 24 -2.20 14.26 -6.11
N ARG A 25 -3.23 13.49 -5.75
CA ARG A 25 -4.43 14.02 -5.09
C ARG A 25 -4.10 14.59 -3.71
N ILE A 26 -3.32 13.87 -2.90
CA ILE A 26 -2.89 14.37 -1.57
C ILE A 26 -2.12 15.68 -1.73
N THR A 27 -1.21 15.76 -2.70
CA THR A 27 -0.45 16.99 -2.97
C THR A 27 -1.33 18.13 -3.47
N ALA A 28 -2.31 17.85 -4.35
CA ALA A 28 -3.27 18.85 -4.83
C ALA A 28 -4.15 19.42 -3.70
N ASP A 29 -4.44 18.61 -2.68
CA ASP A 29 -5.18 19.00 -1.49
C ASP A 29 -4.29 19.70 -0.42
N GLY A 30 -3.01 19.98 -0.74
CA GLY A 30 -2.08 20.72 0.11
C GLY A 30 -1.24 19.86 1.07
N GLY A 31 -1.30 18.53 0.94
CA GLY A 31 -0.45 17.60 1.68
C GLY A 31 0.91 17.33 1.02
N CYS A 32 1.74 16.52 1.68
CA CYS A 32 2.95 15.95 1.09
C CYS A 32 2.74 14.45 0.92
N ALA A 33 3.11 13.89 -0.24
CA ALA A 33 2.94 12.47 -0.47
C ALA A 33 4.13 11.83 -1.21
N LEU A 34 4.50 10.63 -0.76
CA LEU A 34 5.49 9.78 -1.40
C LEU A 34 4.79 8.52 -1.93
N PRO A 35 4.67 8.31 -3.24
CA PRO A 35 4.20 7.02 -3.77
C PRO A 35 5.29 5.96 -3.59
N VAL A 36 4.96 4.83 -2.95
CA VAL A 36 5.92 3.75 -2.71
C VAL A 36 5.33 2.40 -3.16
N ALA A 37 6.03 1.72 -4.07
CA ALA A 37 5.67 0.36 -4.45
C ALA A 37 5.90 -0.59 -3.27
N CYS A 38 4.86 -1.28 -2.83
CA CYS A 38 4.93 -2.18 -1.69
C CYS A 38 3.94 -3.35 -1.84
N ASP A 39 4.45 -4.58 -1.76
CA ASP A 39 3.66 -5.77 -1.50
C ASP A 39 3.86 -6.20 -0.04
N VAL A 40 2.83 -6.03 0.79
CA VAL A 40 2.89 -6.33 2.23
C VAL A 40 3.06 -7.83 2.53
N THR A 41 2.87 -8.71 1.54
CA THR A 41 3.15 -10.15 1.70
C THR A 41 4.64 -10.49 1.55
N ASP A 42 5.47 -9.54 1.10
CA ASP A 42 6.91 -9.69 0.93
C ASP A 42 7.65 -8.79 1.94
N ALA A 43 8.32 -9.41 2.90
CA ALA A 43 9.04 -8.70 3.95
C ALA A 43 10.11 -7.74 3.39
N SER A 44 10.81 -8.14 2.32
CA SER A 44 11.84 -7.29 1.70
C SER A 44 11.22 -6.06 1.03
N SER A 45 10.02 -6.20 0.47
CA SER A 45 9.26 -5.07 -0.10
C SER A 45 8.83 -4.09 0.99
N VAL A 46 8.40 -4.58 2.15
CA VAL A 46 8.05 -3.75 3.30
C VAL A 46 9.26 -3.01 3.85
N GLU A 47 10.40 -3.69 4.02
CA GLU A 47 11.65 -3.06 4.48
C GLU A 47 12.10 -1.94 3.54
N ALA A 48 12.05 -2.18 2.22
CA ALA A 48 12.37 -1.16 1.22
C ALA A 48 11.41 0.05 1.30
N ALA A 49 10.12 -0.20 1.51
CA ALA A 49 9.12 0.86 1.62
C ALA A 49 9.31 1.72 2.89
N VAL A 50 9.64 1.08 4.01
CA VAL A 50 9.99 1.78 5.25
C VAL A 50 11.26 2.60 5.07
N ALA A 51 12.31 2.02 4.49
CA ALA A 51 13.58 2.71 4.26
C ALA A 51 13.38 3.96 3.37
N ALA A 52 12.62 3.85 2.28
CA ALA A 52 12.30 4.98 1.41
C ALA A 52 11.50 6.07 2.15
N THR A 53 10.52 5.67 2.97
CA THR A 53 9.70 6.61 3.75
C THR A 53 10.53 7.36 4.79
N VAL A 54 11.42 6.66 5.49
CA VAL A 54 12.32 7.27 6.48
C VAL A 54 13.35 8.17 5.81
N ALA A 55 13.87 7.78 4.64
CA ALA A 55 14.79 8.62 3.88
C ALA A 55 14.15 9.96 3.43
N GLU A 56 12.87 9.93 3.03
CA GLU A 56 12.14 11.11 2.57
C GLU A 56 11.66 12.01 3.73
N PHE A 57 11.07 11.41 4.77
CA PHE A 57 10.37 12.16 5.82
C PHE A 57 11.11 12.19 7.17
N GLY A 58 12.23 11.48 7.30
CA GLY A 58 13.02 11.40 8.54
C GLY A 58 12.49 10.43 9.59
N GLY A 59 11.31 9.82 9.39
CA GLY A 59 10.71 8.89 10.33
C GLY A 59 9.29 8.47 9.93
N ILE A 60 8.66 7.66 10.79
CA ILE A 60 7.26 7.23 10.67
C ILE A 60 6.59 7.39 12.04
N ASP A 61 5.61 8.28 12.13
CA ASP A 61 4.85 8.51 13.36
C ASP A 61 3.65 7.56 13.50
N ILE A 62 3.00 7.23 12.38
CA ILE A 62 1.75 6.47 12.33
C ILE A 62 1.82 5.41 11.24
N LEU A 63 1.42 4.19 11.59
CA LEU A 63 1.18 3.10 10.64
C LEU A 63 -0.33 2.83 10.55
N VAL A 64 -0.85 2.78 9.32
CA VAL A 64 -2.23 2.33 9.05
C VAL A 64 -2.17 1.00 8.29
N ALA A 65 -2.35 -0.11 9.00
CA ALA A 65 -2.37 -1.45 8.43
C ALA A 65 -3.71 -1.75 7.71
N ASN A 66 -3.98 -1.02 6.61
CA ASN A 66 -5.24 -1.08 5.87
C ASN A 66 -5.28 -2.15 4.76
N ALA A 67 -4.14 -2.62 4.27
CA ALA A 67 -4.09 -3.60 3.19
C ALA A 67 -4.84 -4.88 3.61
N GLY A 68 -5.78 -5.33 2.77
CA GLY A 68 -6.63 -6.47 3.08
C GLY A 68 -7.22 -7.11 1.85
N VAL A 69 -7.49 -8.41 1.97
CA VAL A 69 -8.20 -9.21 0.97
C VAL A 69 -9.40 -9.85 1.65
N LEU A 70 -10.49 -10.04 0.89
CA LEU A 70 -11.70 -10.68 1.39
C LEU A 70 -12.11 -11.82 0.45
N TRP A 71 -12.44 -12.96 1.04
CA TRP A 71 -13.11 -14.07 0.37
C TRP A 71 -14.42 -14.35 1.09
N LEU A 72 -15.54 -14.19 0.39
CA LEU A 72 -16.87 -14.46 0.92
C LEU A 72 -17.31 -15.86 0.50
N GLY A 73 -17.43 -16.76 1.48
CA GLY A 73 -17.94 -18.11 1.27
C GLY A 73 -17.76 -18.98 2.52
N PRO A 74 -18.35 -20.19 2.53
CA PRO A 74 -18.15 -21.15 3.61
C PRO A 74 -16.67 -21.52 3.78
N ILE A 75 -16.23 -21.68 5.04
CA ILE A 75 -14.84 -22.06 5.36
C ILE A 75 -14.45 -23.39 4.70
N GLU A 76 -15.37 -24.36 4.69
CA GLU A 76 -15.22 -25.70 4.08
C GLU A 76 -14.78 -25.64 2.61
N THR A 77 -15.19 -24.58 1.91
CA THR A 77 -15.02 -24.42 0.45
C THR A 77 -13.98 -23.36 0.09
N THR A 78 -13.32 -22.75 1.08
CA THR A 78 -12.34 -21.71 0.82
C THR A 78 -11.07 -22.32 0.25
N PRO A 79 -10.67 -21.98 -0.99
CA PRO A 79 -9.46 -22.55 -1.58
C PRO A 79 -8.23 -22.17 -0.75
N LEU A 80 -7.32 -23.12 -0.52
CA LEU A 80 -6.12 -22.87 0.29
C LEU A 80 -5.27 -21.71 -0.23
N LYS A 81 -5.24 -21.49 -1.56
CA LYS A 81 -4.57 -20.33 -2.16
C LYS A 81 -5.17 -19.00 -1.72
N ARG A 82 -6.49 -18.93 -1.49
CA ARG A 82 -7.19 -17.73 -0.98
C ARG A 82 -6.94 -17.53 0.51
N TRP A 83 -6.85 -18.63 1.26
CA TRP A 83 -6.52 -18.60 2.69
C TRP A 83 -5.10 -18.09 2.96
N ARG A 84 -4.14 -18.40 2.09
CA ARG A 84 -2.72 -18.02 2.22
C ARG A 84 -2.36 -16.69 1.54
N LEU A 85 -3.34 -15.88 1.15
CA LEU A 85 -3.09 -14.55 0.61
C LEU A 85 -2.58 -13.60 1.68
#